data_AF-A0A1F4DEX1-F1
#
_entry.id   AF-A0A1F4DEX1-F1
#
_cell.length_a   1.000
_cell.length_b   1.000
_cell.length_c   1.000
_cell.angle_alpha   90.00
_cell.angle_beta   90.00
_cell.angle_gamma   90.00
#
_symmetry.space_group_name_H-M   'P 1'
#
loop_
_entity.id
_entity.type
_entity.pdbx_description
1 polymer ?
#
loop_
_entity_poly.entity_id
_entity_poly.type
_entity_poly.pdbx_seq_one_letter_code
_entity_poly.pdbx_strand_id
1 'polypeptide(L)' 'MLAIRLEKELEKQVAELAAARGSNKSTVVREAVIRYLEDQEDIALARRAKKGRGRAKSIGEVRKALGLDR' A
#
# COMPACT_ATOMS: atom_id res chain seq x y z
N MET A 1 18.91 8.28 13.61
CA MET A 1 17.56 8.14 14.22
C MET A 1 16.73 9.32 13.70
N LEU A 2 15.57 9.07 13.09
CA LEU A 2 14.72 10.13 12.54
C LEU A 2 13.75 10.61 13.64
N ALA A 3 13.78 11.90 13.97
CA ALA A 3 12.83 12.51 14.88
C ALA A 3 11.74 13.20 14.05
N ILE A 4 10.49 12.77 14.23
CA ILE A 4 9.32 13.37 13.60
C ILE A 4 8.36 13.88 14.66
N ARG A 5 7.78 15.06 14.43
CA ARG A 5 6.71 15.58 15.29
C ARG A 5 5.39 15.05 14.75
N LEU A 6 4.63 14.39 15.61
CA LEU A 6 3.26 13.95 15.33
C LEU A 6 2.28 14.86 16.05
N GLU A 7 1.09 15.02 15.48
CA GLU A 7 -0.03 15.60 16.21
C GLU A 7 -0.46 14.68 17.35
N LYS A 8 -1.02 15.26 18.42
CA LYS A 8 -1.36 14.51 19.65
C LYS A 8 -2.26 13.31 19.38
N GLU A 9 -3.28 13.48 18.56
CA GLU A 9 -4.23 12.41 18.22
C GLU A 9 -3.55 11.27 17.45
N LEU A 10 -2.70 11.61 16.48
CA LEU A 10 -1.96 10.61 15.72
C LEU A 10 -0.96 9.87 16.61
N GLU A 11 -0.26 10.57 17.51
CA GLU A 11 0.65 9.94 18.46
C GLU A 11 -0.10 8.97 19.38
N LYS A 12 -1.30 9.33 19.83
CA LYS A 12 -2.16 8.47 20.64
C LYS A 12 -2.57 7.20 19.88
N GLN A 13 -3.02 7.33 18.63
CA GLN A 13 -3.38 6.18 17.80
C GLN A 13 -2.20 5.22 17.58
N VAL A 14 -1.01 5.76 17.31
CA VAL A 14 0.22 4.97 17.17
C VAL A 14 0.55 4.25 18.48
N ALA A 15 0.38 4.91 19.63
CA ALA A 15 0.64 4.33 20.94
C ALA A 15 -0.33 3.18 21.26
N GLU A 16 -1.62 3.35 20.99
CA GLU A 16 -2.66 2.33 21.18
C GLU A 16 -2.39 1.11 20.29
N LEU A 17 -2.06 1.34 19.01
CA LEU A 17 -1.73 0.27 18.08
C LEU A 17 -0.46 -0.48 18.48
N ALA A 18 0.56 0.24 18.95
CA ALA A 18 1.79 -0.37 19.47
C ALA A 18 1.50 -1.25 20.69
N ALA A 19 0.71 -0.75 21.64
CA ALA A 19 0.32 -1.47 22.85
C ALA A 19 -0.46 -2.75 22.52
N ALA A 20 -1.46 -2.66 21.63
CA ALA A 20 -2.26 -3.81 21.20
C ALA A 20 -1.43 -4.92 20.53
N ARG A 21 -0.30 -4.56 19.91
CA ARG A 21 0.61 -5.49 19.23
C ARG A 21 1.79 -5.95 20.09
N GLY A 22 1.89 -5.50 21.34
CA GLY A 22 3.08 -5.76 22.18
C GLY A 22 4.37 -5.18 21.59
N SER A 23 4.26 -4.07 20.85
CA SER A 23 5.35 -3.41 20.12
C SER A 23 5.59 -1.99 20.63
N ASN A 24 6.50 -1.25 19.99
CA ASN A 24 6.79 0.15 20.31
C ASN A 24 6.38 1.09 19.17
N LYS A 25 6.22 2.38 19.50
CA LYS A 25 5.79 3.42 18.54
C LYS A 25 6.70 3.48 17.32
N SER A 26 8.02 3.38 17.52
CA SER A 26 9.01 3.46 16.43
C SER A 26 8.88 2.31 15.43
N THR A 27 8.53 1.10 15.90
CA THR A 27 8.26 -0.05 15.03
C THR A 27 7.01 0.18 14.19
N VAL A 28 5.91 0.64 14.82
CA VAL A 28 4.65 0.94 14.12
C VAL A 28 4.84 2.03 13.07
N VAL A 29 5.53 3.12 13.42
CA VAL A 29 5.82 4.21 12.48
C VAL A 29 6.70 3.73 11.32
N ARG A 30 7.72 2.91 11.60
CA ARG A 30 8.57 2.34 10.55
C ARG A 30 7.76 1.47 9.58
N GLU A 31 6.90 0.60 10.09
CA GLU A 31 6.01 -0.23 9.27
C GLU A 31 5.07 0.63 8.41
N ALA A 32 4.50 1.70 8.99
CA ALA A 32 3.64 2.62 8.24
C ALA A 32 4.38 3.33 7.09
N VAL A 33 5.63 3.76 7.31
CA VAL A 33 6.45 4.38 6.26
C VAL A 33 6.77 3.37 5.15
N ILE A 34 7.13 2.13 5.50
CA ILE A 34 7.40 1.08 4.50
C ILE A 34 6.16 0.85 3.64
N ARG A 35 5.00 0.63 4.25
CA ARG A 35 3.73 0.46 3.53
C ARG A 35 3.40 1.64 2.62
N TYR A 36 3.60 2.87 3.11
CA TYR A 36 3.36 4.05 2.28
C TYR A 36 4.23 4.05 1.02
N LEU A 37 5.50 3.66 1.13
CA LEU A 37 6.40 3.57 -0.03
C LEU A 37 5.94 2.47 -1.01
N GLU A 38 5.57 1.30 -0.51
CA GLU A 38 5.02 0.20 -1.32
C GLU A 38 3.76 0.65 -2.07
N ASP A 39 2.83 1.34 -1.38
CA ASP A 39 1.61 1.88 -1.99
C ASP A 39 1.93 2.89 -3.11
N GLN A 40 2.95 3.74 -2.92
CA GLN A 40 3.36 4.70 -3.96
C GLN A 40 3.97 4.00 -5.18
N GLU A 41 4.73 2.93 -4.98
CA GLU A 41 5.26 2.10 -6.06
C GLU A 41 4.13 1.43 -6.86
N ASP A 42 3.14 0.86 -6.17
CA ASP A 42 1.98 0.25 -6.79
C ASP A 42 1.17 1.25 -7.63
N ILE A 43 0.95 2.46 -7.10
CA ILE A 43 0.29 3.55 -7.84
C ILE A 43 1.10 3.93 -9.09
N ALA A 44 2.43 3.99 -8.98
CA ALA A 44 3.30 4.30 -10.11
C ALA A 44 3.23 3.22 -11.19
N LEU A 45 3.27 1.94 -10.81
CA LEU A 45 3.11 0.80 -11.71
C LEU A 45 1.74 0.82 -12.40
N ALA A 46 0.66 1.06 -11.65
CA ALA A 46 -0.68 1.17 -12.20
C ALA A 46 -0.80 2.32 -13.22
N ARG A 47 -0.21 3.48 -12.91
CA ARG A 47 -0.16 4.62 -13.84
C ARG A 47 0.63 4.31 -15.10
N ARG A 48 1.78 3.64 -14.99
CA ARG A 48 2.57 3.20 -16.15
C ARG A 48 1.80 2.19 -17.00
N ALA A 49 1.15 1.21 -16.38
CA ALA A 49 0.30 0.24 -17.07
C ALA A 49 -0.87 0.92 -17.80
N LYS A 50 -1.47 1.96 -17.20
CA LYS A 50 -2.54 2.75 -17.84
C LYS A 50 -2.05 3.58 -19.02
N LYS A 51 -0.87 4.20 -18.90
CA LYS A 51 -0.26 4.99 -19.99
C LYS A 51 0.26 4.12 -21.14
N GLY A 52 0.77 2.92 -20.84
CA GLY A 52 1.41 2.03 -21.80
C GLY A 52 0.49 1.04 -22.51
N ARG A 53 -0.81 0.96 -22.15
CA ARG A 53 -1.74 -0.01 -22.76
C ARG A 53 -2.69 0.63 -23.76
N GLY A 54 -2.75 0.03 -24.94
CA GLY A 54 -3.88 0.14 -25.88
C GLY A 54 -5.18 -0.44 -25.29
N ARG A 55 -6.22 -0.53 -26.13
CA ARG A 55 -7.64 -0.85 -25.80
C ARG A 55 -7.83 -1.74 -24.54
N ALA A 56 -8.68 -1.26 -23.63
CA ALA A 56 -9.14 -2.04 -22.48
C ALA A 56 -9.79 -3.36 -22.93
N LYS A 57 -9.39 -4.47 -22.31
CA LYS A 57 -9.96 -5.79 -22.58
C LYS A 57 -11.07 -6.08 -21.58
N SER A 58 -12.18 -6.63 -22.06
CA SER A 58 -13.24 -7.16 -21.23
C SER A 58 -12.77 -8.37 -20.43
N ILE A 59 -13.46 -8.68 -19.34
CA ILE A 59 -13.12 -9.84 -18.51
C ILE A 59 -13.18 -11.16 -19.32
N GLY A 60 -14.09 -11.27 -20.31
CA GLY A 60 -14.15 -12.44 -21.20
C GLY A 60 -12.94 -12.55 -22.12
N GLU A 61 -12.49 -11.44 -22.72
CA GLU A 61 -11.25 -11.43 -23.53
C GLU A 61 -10.02 -11.81 -22.70
N VAL A 62 -9.98 -11.41 -21.42
CA VAL A 62 -8.90 -11.77 -20.50
C VAL A 62 -8.95 -13.25 -20.09
N ARG A 63 -10.13 -13.78 -19.71
CA ARG A 63 -10.27 -15.20 -19.36
C ARG A 63 -9.90 -16.12 -20.51
N LYS A 64 -10.34 -15.80 -21.73
CA LYS A 64 -9.99 -16.55 -22.95
C LYS A 64 -8.48 -16.54 -23.19
N ALA A 65 -7.83 -15.38 -23.06
CA ALA A 65 -6.38 -15.25 -23.24
C ALA A 65 -5.57 -16.01 -22.19
N LEU A 66 -6.11 -16.19 -20.98
CA LEU A 66 -5.46 -16.92 -19.88
C LEU A 66 -5.88 -18.40 -19.81
N GLY A 67 -6.75 -18.87 -20.72
CA GLY A 67 -7.22 -20.25 -20.75
C GLY A 67 -8.14 -20.64 -19.60
N LEU A 68 -8.86 -19.66 -19.03
CA LEU A 68 -9.72 -19.82 -17.84
C LEU A 68 -11.20 -20.15 -18.19
N ASP A 69 -11.55 -20.28 -19.46
CA ASP A 69 -12.92 -20.57 -19.93
C ASP A 69 -13.16 -22.09 -20.15
N ARG A 70 -12.53 -22.94 -19.34
CA ARG A 70 -12.72 -24.40 -19.39
C ARG A 70 -13.92 -24.84 -18.55
#